data_AF-A0A0F7M185-F1
#
_entry.id   AF-A0A0F7M185-F1
#
_cell.length_a   1.000
_cell.length_b   1.000
_cell.length_c   1.000
_cell.angle_alpha   90.00
_cell.angle_beta   90.00
_cell.angle_gamma   90.00
#
_symmetry.space_group_name_H-M   'P 1'
#
loop_
_entity.id
_entity.type
_entity.pdbx_description
1 polymer ?
#
loop_
_entity_poly.entity_id
_entity_poly.type
_entity_poly.pdbx_seq_one_letter_code
_entity_poly.pdbx_strand_id
1 'polypeptide(L)'
;MIDATEWVAPYNDLAFGFHEVAKYYYYPGWHEPGSAMELIINKDAYGALPKDLQKIVEIAARYANADMLDEYTARNNAALTELVEQHHVQLKRLPDKVIKALHNESDAYLEELAAQDPLTAKVYKSWKAFRDDAKEYHHISEQSYINARDL
;
A
#
# COMPACT_ATOMS: atom_id res chain seq x y z
N MET A 1 -18.84 6.50 -15.72
CA MET A 1 -19.50 6.02 -14.48
C MET A 1 -18.75 4.77 -14.05
N ILE A 2 -18.48 4.61 -12.76
CA ILE A 2 -17.81 3.43 -12.18
C ILE A 2 -18.74 2.82 -11.12
N ASP A 3 -18.68 1.51 -10.93
CA ASP A 3 -19.53 0.77 -9.98
C ASP A 3 -18.81 0.48 -8.64
N ALA A 4 -17.49 0.65 -8.61
CA ALA A 4 -16.64 0.51 -7.44
C ALA A 4 -15.40 1.39 -7.60
N THR A 5 -14.78 1.76 -6.48
CA THR A 5 -13.50 2.46 -6.45
C THR A 5 -12.69 1.94 -5.28
N GLU A 6 -11.38 2.08 -5.42
CA GLU A 6 -10.43 2.05 -4.33
C GLU A 6 -9.68 3.39 -4.31
N TRP A 7 -8.99 3.70 -3.22
CA TRP A 7 -8.16 4.90 -3.15
C TRP A 7 -6.94 4.72 -2.24
N VAL A 8 -7.10 4.83 -0.91
CA VAL A 8 -5.95 4.66 0.00
C VAL A 8 -6.34 3.91 1.27
N ALA A 9 -7.12 4.55 2.13
CA ALA A 9 -7.34 4.09 3.50
C ALA A 9 -8.50 4.86 4.14
N PRO A 10 -9.04 4.41 5.28
CA PRO A 10 -10.20 5.00 5.92
C PRO A 10 -10.13 6.52 6.11
N TYR A 11 -8.96 7.08 6.45
CA TYR A 11 -8.80 8.52 6.65
C TYR A 11 -9.12 9.34 5.39
N ASN A 12 -8.57 8.94 4.24
CA ASN A 12 -8.82 9.66 2.99
C ASN A 12 -10.20 9.36 2.44
N ASP A 13 -10.63 8.10 2.51
CA ASP A 13 -11.89 7.65 1.93
C ASP A 13 -13.10 8.27 2.66
N LEU A 14 -12.97 8.53 3.96
CA LEU A 14 -13.91 9.32 4.74
C LEU A 14 -13.93 10.77 4.24
N ALA A 15 -12.77 11.41 4.11
CA ALA A 15 -12.66 12.80 3.67
C ALA A 15 -13.21 13.01 2.23
N PHE A 16 -13.13 11.99 1.38
CA PHE A 16 -13.64 12.02 0.02
C PHE A 16 -15.13 11.66 -0.11
N GLY A 17 -15.77 11.23 0.98
CA GLY A 17 -17.22 11.02 1.01
C GLY A 17 -17.70 9.80 0.22
N PHE A 18 -16.84 8.82 -0.07
CA PHE A 18 -17.28 7.63 -0.83
C PHE A 18 -18.44 6.88 -0.16
N HIS A 19 -18.51 6.94 1.18
CA HIS A 19 -19.59 6.35 1.96
C HIS A 19 -20.98 6.90 1.62
N GLU A 20 -21.09 8.09 1.03
CA GLU A 20 -22.37 8.67 0.59
C GLU A 20 -23.00 7.89 -0.58
N VAL A 21 -22.17 7.23 -1.40
CA VAL A 21 -22.60 6.54 -2.62
C VAL A 21 -22.25 5.05 -2.65
N ALA A 22 -21.32 4.60 -1.81
CA ALA A 22 -20.88 3.20 -1.70
C ALA A 22 -21.01 2.70 -0.25
N LYS A 23 -21.82 1.67 -0.05
CA LYS A 23 -22.12 1.13 1.30
C LYS A 23 -21.17 0.04 1.77
N TYR A 24 -20.37 -0.54 0.87
CA TYR A 24 -19.50 -1.67 1.16
C TYR A 24 -18.04 -1.24 1.10
N TYR A 25 -17.31 -1.53 2.17
CA TYR A 25 -15.86 -1.30 2.24
C TYR A 25 -15.17 -2.65 2.43
N TYR A 26 -14.42 -3.08 1.42
CA TYR A 26 -13.77 -4.39 1.43
C TYR A 26 -12.34 -4.36 2.02
N TYR A 27 -11.98 -5.42 2.76
CA TYR A 27 -10.63 -5.65 3.27
C TYR A 27 -10.18 -7.12 3.06
N PRO A 28 -8.88 -7.43 3.06
CA PRO A 28 -7.76 -6.47 3.05
C PRO A 28 -7.61 -5.79 1.68
N GLY A 29 -6.95 -4.63 1.65
CA GLY A 29 -6.43 -4.01 0.42
C GLY A 29 -5.31 -4.86 -0.17
N TRP A 30 -5.67 -5.99 -0.78
CA TRP A 30 -4.73 -7.00 -1.25
C TRP A 30 -3.81 -6.49 -2.38
N HIS A 31 -4.31 -5.54 -3.18
CA HIS A 31 -3.64 -5.03 -4.38
C HIS A 31 -2.49 -4.07 -4.05
N GLU A 32 -2.60 -3.34 -2.94
CA GLU A 32 -1.65 -2.30 -2.54
C GLU A 32 -1.30 -2.38 -1.04
N PRO A 33 -0.41 -3.31 -0.64
CA PRO A 33 -0.08 -3.53 0.76
C PRO A 33 0.89 -2.50 1.37
N GLY A 34 1.40 -1.57 0.59
CA GLY A 34 2.42 -0.61 1.04
C GLY A 34 2.84 0.36 -0.05
N SER A 35 1.93 1.27 -0.41
CA SER A 35 2.16 2.26 -1.47
C SER A 35 3.24 3.26 -1.04
N ALA A 36 4.34 3.30 -1.79
CA ALA A 36 5.41 4.27 -1.65
C ALA A 36 5.17 5.45 -2.60
N MET A 37 5.29 6.67 -2.10
CA MET A 37 5.16 7.87 -2.92
C MET A 37 6.47 8.20 -3.60
N GLU A 38 6.40 8.68 -4.85
CA GLU A 38 7.56 9.07 -5.62
C GLU A 38 7.71 10.59 -5.75
N LEU A 39 8.96 11.06 -5.70
CA LEU A 39 9.34 12.39 -6.10
C LEU A 39 10.16 12.30 -7.39
N ILE A 40 9.57 12.74 -8.51
CA ILE A 40 10.25 12.82 -9.79
C ILE A 40 10.78 14.23 -10.00
N ILE A 41 12.07 14.35 -10.33
CA ILE A 41 12.74 15.63 -10.53
C ILE A 41 13.41 15.64 -11.89
N ASN A 42 13.35 16.77 -12.60
CA ASN A 42 14.15 16.97 -13.81
C ASN A 42 15.64 16.80 -13.49
N LYS A 43 16.32 15.96 -14.27
CA LYS A 43 17.71 15.57 -14.04
C LYS A 43 18.68 16.75 -14.06
N ASP A 44 18.49 17.69 -14.99
CA ASP A 44 19.39 18.83 -15.16
C ASP A 44 19.19 19.85 -14.04
N ALA A 45 17.94 20.10 -13.64
CA ALA A 45 17.60 20.95 -12.50
C ALA A 45 18.18 20.39 -11.19
N TYR A 46 18.04 19.08 -10.95
CA TYR A 46 18.65 18.44 -9.79
C TYR A 46 20.18 18.49 -9.85
N GLY A 47 20.76 18.26 -11.02
CA GLY A 47 22.20 18.32 -11.26
C GLY A 47 22.81 19.71 -11.06
N ALA A 48 22.03 20.77 -11.30
CA ALA A 48 22.43 22.15 -11.10
C ALA A 48 22.51 22.55 -9.61
N LEU A 49 21.89 21.78 -8.71
CA LEU A 49 21.99 22.02 -7.27
C LEU A 49 23.40 21.68 -6.74
N PRO A 50 23.95 22.48 -5.80
CA PRO A 50 25.06 22.07 -4.96
C PRO A 50 24.81 20.73 -4.24
N LYS A 51 25.90 20.02 -3.89
CA LYS A 51 25.82 18.64 -3.35
C LYS A 51 25.06 18.53 -2.03
N ASP A 52 25.19 19.53 -1.17
CA ASP A 52 24.43 19.65 0.07
C ASP A 52 22.93 19.82 -0.20
N LEU A 53 22.55 20.64 -1.19
CA LEU A 53 21.14 20.80 -1.57
C LEU A 53 20.56 19.56 -2.25
N GLN A 54 21.33 18.86 -3.09
CA GLN A 54 20.94 17.53 -3.59
C GLN A 54 20.62 16.58 -2.43
N LYS A 55 21.47 16.57 -1.40
CA LYS A 55 21.27 15.71 -0.24
C LYS A 55 20.04 16.11 0.58
N ILE A 56 19.78 17.41 0.74
CA ILE A 56 18.58 17.91 1.43
C ILE A 56 17.31 17.44 0.70
N VAL A 57 17.29 17.51 -0.63
CA VAL A 57 16.15 17.02 -1.43
C VAL A 57 15.92 15.51 -1.24
N GLU A 58 16.98 14.70 -1.29
CA GLU A 58 16.90 13.26 -1.05
C GLU A 58 16.34 12.94 0.34
N ILE A 59 16.82 13.63 1.37
CA ILE A 59 16.38 13.44 2.76
C ILE A 59 14.92 13.89 2.92
N ALA A 60 14.54 15.03 2.35
CA ALA A 60 13.17 15.53 2.42
C ALA A 60 12.19 14.54 1.76
N ALA A 61 12.53 13.97 0.60
CA ALA A 61 11.70 12.98 -0.06
C ALA A 61 11.52 11.70 0.78
N ARG A 62 12.60 11.23 1.42
CA ARG A 62 12.53 10.08 2.34
C ARG A 62 11.72 10.39 3.59
N TYR A 63 11.91 11.56 4.18
CA TYR A 63 11.19 12.00 5.37
C TYR A 63 9.69 12.09 5.08
N ALA A 64 9.30 12.74 3.98
CA ALA A 64 7.90 12.89 3.61
C ALA A 64 7.18 11.54 3.44
N ASN A 65 7.86 10.53 2.88
CA ASN A 65 7.32 9.17 2.79
C ASN A 65 7.11 8.52 4.17
N ALA A 66 8.03 8.72 5.10
CA ALA A 66 7.91 8.19 6.46
C ALA A 66 6.83 8.93 7.27
N ASP A 67 6.82 10.26 7.21
CA ASP A 67 5.86 11.14 7.88
C ASP A 67 4.42 10.81 7.44
N MET A 68 4.23 10.54 6.15
CA MET A 68 2.96 10.07 5.60
C MET A 68 2.49 8.75 6.24
N LEU A 69 3.38 7.76 6.37
CA LEU A 69 3.03 6.47 6.99
C LEU A 69 2.66 6.64 8.47
N ASP A 70 3.39 7.48 9.20
CA ASP A 70 3.12 7.79 10.60
C ASP A 70 1.74 8.45 10.75
N GLU A 71 1.41 9.40 9.88
CA GLU A 71 0.10 10.05 9.87
C GLU A 71 -1.05 9.08 9.59
N TYR A 72 -0.92 8.22 8.57
CA TYR A 72 -1.94 7.21 8.28
C TYR A 72 -2.13 6.23 9.43
N THR A 73 -1.04 5.80 10.06
CA THR A 73 -1.08 4.90 11.22
C THR A 73 -1.88 5.53 12.37
N ALA A 74 -1.69 6.83 12.61
CA ALA A 74 -2.36 7.56 13.69
C ALA A 74 -3.83 7.87 13.41
N ARG A 75 -4.23 8.03 12.14
CA ARG A 75 -5.57 8.53 11.76
C ARG A 75 -6.54 7.46 11.26
N ASN A 76 -6.05 6.38 10.66
CA ASN A 76 -6.91 5.39 10.00
C ASN A 76 -7.84 4.66 10.97
N ASN A 77 -7.44 4.43 12.21
CA ASN A 77 -8.27 3.76 13.21
C ASN A 77 -9.53 4.58 13.54
N ALA A 78 -9.37 5.88 13.83
CA ALA A 78 -10.48 6.76 14.17
C ALA A 78 -11.44 6.95 12.98
N ALA A 79 -10.88 7.14 11.78
CA ALA A 79 -11.68 7.28 10.56
C ALA A 79 -12.47 6.00 10.21
N LEU A 80 -11.87 4.82 10.41
CA LEU A 80 -12.58 3.55 10.22
C LEU A 80 -13.74 3.40 11.21
N THR A 81 -13.52 3.73 12.49
CA THR A 81 -14.59 3.74 13.49
C THR A 81 -15.73 4.66 13.07
N GLU A 82 -15.42 5.88 12.62
CA GLU A 82 -16.44 6.83 12.15
C GLU A 82 -17.23 6.31 10.94
N LEU A 83 -16.55 5.77 9.94
CA LEU A 83 -17.19 5.18 8.76
C LEU A 83 -18.19 4.08 9.14
N VAL A 84 -17.83 3.21 10.09
CA VAL A 84 -18.68 2.09 10.51
C VAL A 84 -19.79 2.54 11.45
N GLU A 85 -19.46 3.30 12.48
CA GLU A 85 -20.40 3.62 13.57
C GLU A 85 -21.35 4.76 13.20
N GLN A 86 -20.85 5.82 12.54
CA GLN A 86 -21.63 7.02 12.23
C GLN A 86 -22.23 6.97 10.82
N HIS A 87 -21.46 6.49 9.84
CA HIS A 87 -21.91 6.42 8.44
C HIS A 87 -22.49 5.06 8.04
N HIS A 88 -22.48 4.09 8.95
CA HIS A 88 -23.05 2.75 8.75
C HIS A 88 -22.49 2.00 7.53
N VAL A 89 -21.23 2.27 7.18
CA VAL A 89 -20.51 1.54 6.13
C VAL A 89 -20.34 0.09 6.55
N GLN A 90 -20.62 -0.83 5.62
CA GLN A 90 -20.47 -2.26 5.84
C GLN A 90 -19.05 -2.69 5.53
N LEU A 91 -18.23 -2.84 6.57
CA LEU A 91 -16.91 -3.45 6.47
C LEU A 91 -17.04 -4.94 6.13
N LYS A 92 -16.48 -5.38 5.00
CA LYS A 92 -16.58 -6.75 4.49
C LYS A 92 -15.21 -7.33 4.21
N ARG A 93 -14.96 -8.55 4.67
CA ARG A 93 -13.79 -9.29 4.22
C ARG A 93 -14.02 -9.79 2.80
N LEU A 94 -13.02 -9.65 1.93
CA LEU A 94 -12.99 -10.35 0.65
C LEU A 94 -13.06 -11.87 0.90
N PRO A 95 -13.89 -12.62 0.15
CA PRO A 95 -13.94 -14.07 0.30
C PRO A 95 -12.60 -14.73 -0.03
N ASP A 96 -12.22 -15.77 0.71
CA ASP A 96 -10.94 -16.47 0.50
C ASP A 96 -10.77 -17.00 -0.93
N LYS A 97 -11.86 -17.49 -1.54
CA LYS A 97 -11.83 -17.94 -2.93
C LYS A 97 -11.46 -16.82 -3.92
N VAL A 98 -11.85 -15.58 -3.62
CA VAL A 98 -11.55 -14.40 -4.44
C VAL A 98 -10.09 -14.02 -4.22
N ILE A 99 -9.63 -13.91 -2.97
CA ILE A 99 -8.23 -13.62 -2.64
C ILE A 99 -7.29 -14.65 -3.30
N LYS A 100 -7.63 -15.93 -3.23
CA LYS A 100 -6.84 -17.01 -3.86
C LYS A 100 -6.78 -16.88 -5.39
N ALA A 101 -7.90 -16.53 -6.03
CA ALA A 101 -7.91 -16.30 -7.47
C ALA A 101 -7.03 -15.11 -7.85
N LEU A 102 -7.18 -13.98 -7.14
CA LEU A 102 -6.39 -12.77 -7.35
C LEU A 102 -4.89 -13.01 -7.19
N HIS A 103 -4.49 -13.77 -6.16
CA HIS A 103 -3.11 -14.17 -5.94
C HIS A 103 -2.57 -14.98 -7.13
N ASN A 104 -3.27 -16.03 -7.54
CA ASN A 104 -2.82 -16.91 -8.62
C ASN A 104 -2.68 -16.17 -9.96
N GLU A 105 -3.67 -15.35 -10.32
CA GLU A 105 -3.63 -14.58 -11.57
C GLU A 105 -2.53 -13.50 -11.53
N SER A 106 -2.33 -12.87 -10.37
CA SER A 106 -1.27 -11.85 -10.21
C SER A 106 0.12 -12.45 -10.31
N ASP A 107 0.36 -13.60 -9.69
CA ASP A 107 1.64 -14.31 -9.80
C ASP A 107 1.91 -14.74 -11.25
N ALA A 108 0.91 -15.31 -11.93
CA ALA A 108 1.03 -15.73 -13.33
C ALA A 108 1.34 -14.54 -14.25
N TYR A 109 0.65 -13.42 -14.07
CA TYR A 109 0.85 -12.21 -14.88
C TYR A 109 2.23 -11.57 -14.64
N LEU A 110 2.70 -11.53 -13.38
CA LEU A 110 4.03 -11.00 -13.07
C LEU A 110 5.15 -11.88 -13.65
N GLU A 111 4.96 -13.20 -13.68
CA GLU A 111 5.89 -14.13 -14.35
C GLU A 111 5.89 -13.95 -15.86
N GLU A 112 4.71 -13.76 -16.48
CA GLU A 112 4.58 -13.45 -17.90
C GLU A 112 5.31 -12.15 -18.26
N LEU A 113 5.05 -11.07 -17.51
CA LEU A 113 5.71 -9.76 -17.68
C LEU A 113 7.23 -9.87 -17.56
N ALA A 114 7.71 -10.58 -16.54
CA ALA A 114 9.14 -10.79 -16.32
C ALA A 114 9.80 -11.59 -17.46
N ALA A 115 9.06 -12.44 -18.17
CA ALA A 115 9.59 -13.17 -19.31
C ALA A 115 9.73 -12.30 -20.58
N GLN A 116 9.02 -11.18 -20.66
CA GLN A 116 8.97 -10.33 -21.85
C GLN A 116 10.06 -9.25 -21.89
N ASP A 117 10.54 -8.77 -20.75
CA ASP A 117 11.50 -7.65 -20.67
C ASP A 117 12.62 -7.90 -19.64
N PRO A 118 13.91 -7.82 -20.04
CA PRO A 118 15.04 -8.04 -19.14
C PRO A 118 15.09 -7.09 -17.93
N LEU A 119 14.64 -5.83 -18.08
CA LEU A 119 14.63 -4.90 -16.96
C LEU A 119 13.55 -5.30 -15.93
N THR A 120 12.36 -5.64 -16.41
CA THR A 120 11.25 -6.17 -15.61
C THR A 120 11.66 -7.46 -14.90
N ALA A 121 12.33 -8.38 -15.60
CA ALA A 121 12.89 -9.60 -15.00
C ALA A 121 13.83 -9.30 -13.83
N LYS A 122 14.74 -8.32 -14.02
CA LYS A 122 15.69 -7.91 -12.98
C LYS A 122 14.98 -7.31 -11.77
N VAL A 123 14.03 -6.41 -11.97
CA VAL A 123 13.26 -5.77 -10.89
C VAL A 123 12.42 -6.80 -10.15
N TYR A 124 11.64 -7.62 -10.88
CA TYR A 124 10.77 -8.63 -10.30
C TYR A 124 11.56 -9.66 -9.47
N LYS A 125 12.70 -10.14 -9.97
CA LYS A 125 13.57 -11.05 -9.22
C LYS A 125 14.06 -10.42 -7.91
N SER A 126 14.49 -9.16 -7.94
CA SER A 126 14.97 -8.46 -6.74
C SER A 126 13.84 -8.25 -5.72
N TRP A 127 12.68 -7.81 -6.20
CA TRP A 127 11.50 -7.59 -5.36
C TRP A 127 10.99 -8.89 -4.74
N LYS A 128 10.83 -9.96 -5.53
CA LYS A 128 10.31 -11.26 -5.08
C LYS A 128 11.19 -11.85 -3.98
N ALA A 129 12.51 -11.83 -4.16
CA ALA A 129 13.45 -12.32 -3.16
C ALA A 129 13.31 -11.57 -1.83
N PHE A 130 13.31 -10.23 -1.87
CA PHE A 130 13.17 -9.42 -0.66
C PHE A 130 11.79 -9.60 0.01
N ARG A 131 10.72 -9.66 -0.77
CA ARG A 131 9.36 -9.91 -0.29
C ARG A 131 9.28 -11.24 0.46
N ASP A 132 9.85 -12.30 -0.10
CA ASP A 132 9.77 -13.64 0.48
C ASP A 132 10.53 -13.70 1.82
N ASP A 133 11.73 -13.10 1.88
CA ASP A 133 12.51 -12.98 3.13
C ASP A 133 11.77 -12.15 4.20
N ALA A 134 11.24 -11.00 3.82
CA ALA A 134 10.52 -10.10 4.73
C ALA A 134 9.23 -10.74 5.25
N LYS A 135 8.48 -11.44 4.38
CA LYS A 135 7.26 -12.15 4.74
C LYS A 135 7.54 -13.24 5.76
N GLU A 136 8.58 -14.04 5.56
CA GLU A 136 8.93 -15.11 6.49
C GLU A 136 9.30 -14.56 7.87
N TYR A 137 10.04 -13.45 7.91
CA TYR A 137 10.31 -12.76 9.17
C TYR A 137 9.02 -12.23 9.83
N HIS A 138 8.12 -11.61 9.06
CA HIS A 138 6.85 -11.08 9.58
C HIS A 138 5.91 -12.15 10.14
N HIS A 139 6.02 -13.41 9.72
CA HIS A 139 5.28 -14.50 10.35
C HIS A 139 5.67 -14.68 11.83
N ILE A 140 6.96 -14.57 12.15
CA ILE A 140 7.47 -14.75 13.52
C ILE A 140 7.55 -13.46 14.33
N SER A 141 7.56 -12.28 13.68
CA SER A 141 7.51 -10.98 14.34
C SER A 141 6.07 -10.46 14.43
N GLU A 142 5.59 -9.76 13.40
CA GLU A 142 4.33 -9.00 13.41
C GLU A 142 3.11 -9.89 13.65
N GLN A 143 2.94 -10.94 12.85
CA GLN A 143 1.77 -11.82 12.95
C GLN A 143 1.74 -12.55 14.29
N SER A 144 2.89 -13.07 14.74
CA SER A 144 2.99 -13.78 16.02
C SER A 144 2.79 -12.85 17.22
N TYR A 145 3.31 -11.62 17.15
CA TYR A 145 3.10 -10.61 18.18
C TYR A 145 1.61 -10.25 18.32
N ILE A 146 0.91 -10.00 17.21
CA ILE A 146 -0.54 -9.71 17.22
C ILE A 146 -1.29 -10.90 17.83
N ASN A 147 -1.04 -12.12 17.32
CA ASN A 147 -1.70 -13.33 17.82
C ASN A 147 -1.49 -13.54 19.34
N ALA A 148 -0.30 -13.23 19.87
CA ALA A 148 0.01 -13.39 21.29
C ALA A 148 -0.67 -12.34 22.18
N ARG A 149 -1.03 -11.18 21.63
CA ARG A 149 -1.72 -10.10 22.35
C ARG A 149 -3.24 -10.16 22.26
N ASP A 150 -3.76 -10.92 21.30
CA ASP A 150 -5.21 -11.14 21.09
C ASP A 150 -5.78 -12.30 21.93
N LEU A 151 -5.00 -12.89 22.84
CA LEU A 151 -5.48 -13.86 23.85
C LEU A 151 -6.55 -13.26 24.77
#